data_AF-A0A925MXX8-F1
#
_entry.id   AF-A0A925MXX8-F1
#
_cell.length_a   1.000
_cell.length_b   1.000
_cell.length_c   1.000
_cell.angle_alpha   90.00
_cell.angle_beta   90.00
_cell.angle_gamma   90.00
#
_symmetry.space_group_name_H-M   'P 1'
#
loop_
_entity.id
_entity.type
_entity.pdbx_description
1 polymer ?
#
loop_
_entity_poly.entity_id
_entity_poly.type
_entity_poly.pdbx_seq_one_letter_code
_entity_poly.pdbx_strand_id
1 'polypeptide(L)'
;MIAARAANRAMIVFAVFSLAAIAAGCVAMAQSGVPAGSWLRNPMAWLVGALLASGLFFIERPQATLARLLLLLAAGGLAATLVFPDQDGVHRWIDIGPLHVNAAALLLPAAVAALALVGIASKTGLAAAIAIAALLLAQPDASQMIGFALATAILFFRSPTRSVRAAGVAAATVLAAAAWLRPDPLQPVAEVEG
;
A
#
# COMPACT_ATOMS: atom_id res chain seq x y z
N MET A 1 -29.93 -0.53 5.13
CA MET A 1 -29.77 -1.86 5.80
C MET A 1 -29.09 -2.91 4.91
N ILE A 2 -29.44 -3.06 3.62
CA ILE A 2 -28.83 -4.06 2.72
C ILE A 2 -27.34 -3.77 2.42
N ALA A 3 -26.99 -2.52 2.14
CA ALA A 3 -25.60 -2.12 1.85
C ALA A 3 -24.64 -2.36 3.03
N ALA A 4 -25.09 -2.10 4.27
CA ALA A 4 -24.30 -2.35 5.47
C ALA A 4 -24.04 -3.85 5.69
N ARG A 5 -25.02 -4.71 5.42
CA ARG A 5 -24.86 -6.18 5.50
C ARG A 5 -23.90 -6.70 4.44
N ALA A 6 -23.92 -6.14 3.22
CA ALA A 6 -22.99 -6.49 2.16
C ALA A 6 -21.55 -6.09 2.50
N ALA A 7 -21.35 -4.89 3.04
CA ALA A 7 -20.05 -4.41 3.51
C ALA A 7 -19.46 -5.32 4.62
N ASN A 8 -20.28 -5.71 5.60
CA ASN A 8 -19.84 -6.61 6.67
C ASN A 8 -19.43 -7.99 6.14
N ARG A 9 -20.16 -8.54 5.16
CA ARG A 9 -19.78 -9.81 4.52
C ARG A 9 -18.45 -9.69 3.78
N ALA A 10 -18.25 -8.62 3.02
CA ALA A 10 -17.00 -8.39 2.30
C ALA A 10 -15.81 -8.27 3.27
N MET A 11 -15.99 -7.57 4.40
CA MET A 11 -14.96 -7.47 5.44
C MET A 11 -14.62 -8.82 6.08
N ILE A 12 -15.62 -9.64 6.40
CA ILE A 12 -15.40 -10.98 6.96
C ILE A 12 -14.66 -11.86 5.95
N VAL A 13 -15.09 -11.85 4.69
CA VAL A 13 -14.42 -12.58 3.61
C VAL A 13 -12.95 -12.14 3.49
N PHE A 14 -12.70 -10.83 3.44
CA PHE A 14 -11.33 -10.29 3.41
C PHE A 14 -10.50 -10.73 4.62
N ALA A 15 -11.07 -10.66 5.82
CA ALA A 15 -10.38 -11.08 7.05
C ALA A 15 -9.99 -12.56 7.01
N VAL A 16 -10.89 -13.43 6.57
CA VAL A 16 -10.63 -14.88 6.46
C VAL A 16 -9.55 -15.17 5.42
N PHE A 17 -9.66 -14.61 4.22
CA PHE A 17 -8.68 -14.87 3.15
C PHE A 17 -7.31 -14.26 3.45
N SER A 18 -7.25 -13.06 4.05
CA SER A 18 -5.98 -12.47 4.47
C SER A 18 -5.30 -13.27 5.59
N LEU A 19 -6.07 -13.78 6.56
CA LEU A 19 -5.53 -14.67 7.60
C LEU A 19 -4.99 -15.97 7.00
N ALA A 20 -5.71 -16.56 6.06
CA ALA A 20 -5.28 -17.78 5.36
C ALA A 20 -3.96 -17.56 4.58
N ALA A 21 -3.83 -16.41 3.89
CA ALA A 21 -2.59 -16.05 3.20
C ALA A 21 -1.41 -15.88 4.16
N ILE A 22 -1.64 -15.24 5.31
CA ILE A 22 -0.60 -15.07 6.34
C ILE A 22 -0.21 -16.41 6.95
N ALA A 23 -1.18 -17.29 7.23
CA ALA A 23 -0.91 -18.63 7.73
C ALA A 23 -0.08 -19.44 6.73
N ALA A 24 -0.40 -19.38 5.44
CA ALA A 24 0.38 -20.03 4.39
C ALA A 24 1.83 -19.52 4.34
N GLY A 25 2.05 -18.21 4.41
CA GLY A 25 3.39 -17.62 4.48
C GLY A 25 4.16 -18.03 5.74
N CYS A 26 3.50 -18.11 6.89
CA CYS A 26 4.12 -18.60 8.13
C CYS A 26 4.54 -20.06 8.03
N VAL A 27 3.72 -20.91 7.40
CA VAL A 27 4.06 -22.31 7.16
C VAL A 27 5.27 -22.43 6.23
N ALA A 28 5.33 -21.65 5.15
CA ALA A 28 6.49 -21.64 4.24
C ALA A 28 7.77 -21.23 4.98
N MET A 29 7.74 -20.12 5.74
CA MET A 29 8.89 -19.68 6.54
C MET A 29 9.33 -20.74 7.57
N ALA A 30 8.37 -21.39 8.24
CA ALA A 30 8.68 -22.46 9.20
C ALA A 30 9.33 -23.67 8.52
N GLN A 31 8.87 -24.03 7.32
CA GLN A 31 9.45 -25.12 6.52
C GLN A 31 10.87 -24.79 6.01
N SER A 32 11.16 -23.52 5.74
CA SER A 32 12.50 -23.04 5.36
C SER A 32 13.44 -22.82 6.56
N GLY A 33 13.04 -23.20 7.78
CA GLY A 33 13.90 -23.09 8.97
C GLY A 33 14.03 -21.68 9.55
N VAL A 34 13.15 -20.75 9.16
CA VAL A 34 13.16 -19.38 9.68
C VAL A 34 12.79 -19.38 11.17
N PRO A 35 13.51 -18.65 12.04
CA PRO A 35 13.19 -18.57 13.46
C PRO A 35 11.75 -18.12 13.74
N ALA A 36 11.12 -18.71 14.75
CA ALA A 36 9.74 -18.39 15.13
C ALA A 36 9.50 -16.90 15.39
N GLY A 37 10.48 -16.22 15.99
CA GLY A 37 10.41 -14.78 16.24
C GLY A 37 10.30 -13.91 14.98
N SER A 38 10.66 -14.42 13.80
CA SER A 38 10.52 -13.71 12.53
C SER A 38 9.14 -13.90 11.92
N TRP A 39 8.66 -15.15 11.80
CA TRP A 39 7.37 -15.39 11.16
C TRP A 39 6.18 -15.04 12.06
N LEU A 40 6.30 -15.14 13.39
CA LEU A 40 5.24 -14.80 14.35
C LEU A 40 4.85 -13.30 14.32
N ARG A 41 5.71 -12.44 13.80
CA ARG A 41 5.42 -11.02 13.60
C ARG A 41 4.26 -10.81 12.62
N ASN A 42 4.08 -11.69 11.64
CA ASN A 42 3.03 -11.58 10.63
C ASN A 42 1.61 -11.74 11.21
N PRO A 43 1.26 -12.82 11.94
CA PRO A 43 -0.05 -12.93 12.57
C PRO A 43 -0.27 -11.86 13.65
N MET A 44 0.78 -11.41 14.35
CA MET A 44 0.67 -10.28 15.29
C MET A 44 0.31 -8.98 14.56
N ALA A 45 0.99 -8.68 13.44
CA ALA A 45 0.68 -7.53 12.61
C ALA A 45 -0.74 -7.59 12.03
N TRP A 46 -1.20 -8.78 11.61
CA TRP A 46 -2.58 -8.98 11.18
C TRP A 46 -3.58 -8.67 12.29
N LEU A 47 -3.33 -9.17 13.51
CA LEU A 47 -4.21 -8.91 14.65
C LEU A 47 -4.28 -7.41 14.97
N VAL A 48 -3.13 -6.73 15.00
CA VAL A 48 -3.09 -5.26 15.19
C VAL A 48 -3.85 -4.55 14.09
N GLY A 49 -3.66 -4.92 12.82
CA GLY A 49 -4.40 -4.37 11.69
C GLY A 49 -5.91 -4.59 11.78
N ALA A 50 -6.34 -5.79 12.18
CA ALA A 50 -7.75 -6.13 12.40
C ALA A 50 -8.37 -5.30 13.53
N LEU A 51 -7.65 -5.11 14.64
CA LEU A 51 -8.08 -4.27 15.75
C LEU A 51 -8.19 -2.80 15.34
N LEU A 52 -7.20 -2.26 14.62
CA LEU A 52 -7.23 -0.89 14.11
C LEU A 52 -8.38 -0.67 13.12
N ALA A 53 -8.58 -1.59 12.18
CA ALA A 53 -9.68 -1.53 11.21
C ALA A 53 -11.05 -1.59 11.91
N SER A 54 -11.18 -2.45 12.93
CA SER A 54 -12.39 -2.53 13.75
C SER A 54 -12.61 -1.25 14.55
N GLY A 55 -11.56 -0.68 15.14
CA GLY A 55 -11.62 0.60 15.84
C GLY A 55 -12.06 1.75 14.94
N LEU A 56 -11.50 1.84 13.72
CA LEU A 56 -11.88 2.84 12.71
C LEU A 56 -13.35 2.74 12.31
N PHE A 57 -13.96 1.54 12.32
CA PHE A 57 -15.38 1.36 12.05
C PHE A 57 -16.28 2.11 13.05
N PHE A 58 -15.82 2.29 14.29
CA PHE A 58 -16.56 2.97 15.36
C PHE A 58 -16.30 4.48 15.43
N ILE A 59 -15.40 5.02 14.59
CA ILE A 59 -15.06 6.44 14.61
C ILE A 59 -15.99 7.23 13.67
N GLU A 60 -16.83 8.09 14.25
CA GLU A 60 -17.61 9.08 13.51
C GLU A 60 -16.73 10.28 13.12
N ARG A 61 -15.96 10.15 12.03
CA ARG A 61 -15.20 11.26 11.44
C ARG A 61 -15.71 11.58 10.04
N PRO A 62 -15.71 12.86 9.63
CA PRO A 62 -16.03 13.21 8.25
C PRO A 62 -15.02 12.53 7.32
N GLN A 63 -15.52 11.65 6.44
CA GLN A 63 -14.71 10.79 5.57
C GLN A 63 -13.66 11.56 4.76
N ALA A 64 -13.97 12.80 4.36
CA ALA A 64 -13.05 13.67 3.64
C ALA A 64 -11.82 14.11 4.46
N THR A 65 -11.97 14.34 5.77
CA THR A 65 -10.85 14.74 6.63
C THR A 65 -9.91 13.57 6.88
N LEU A 66 -10.46 12.39 7.16
CA LEU A 66 -9.68 11.17 7.31
C LEU A 66 -8.95 10.83 6.01
N ALA A 67 -9.61 10.93 4.85
CA ALA A 67 -8.98 10.70 3.56
C ALA A 67 -7.79 11.65 3.33
N ARG A 68 -7.94 12.95 3.60
CA ARG A 68 -6.83 13.90 3.48
C ARG A 68 -5.68 13.58 4.43
N LEU A 69 -5.98 13.21 5.68
CA LEU A 69 -4.97 12.79 6.63
C LEU A 69 -4.20 11.55 6.14
N LEU A 70 -4.90 10.54 5.61
CA LEU A 70 -4.26 9.34 5.06
C LEU A 70 -3.35 9.66 3.87
N LEU A 71 -3.75 10.58 2.99
CA LEU A 71 -2.90 11.03 1.89
C LEU A 71 -1.65 11.77 2.39
N LEU A 72 -1.79 12.62 3.40
CA LEU A 72 -0.67 13.32 4.04
C LEU A 72 0.26 12.34 4.76
N LEU A 73 -0.29 11.37 5.48
CA LEU A 73 0.50 10.33 6.15
C LEU A 73 1.24 9.46 5.14
N ALA A 74 0.61 9.09 4.02
CA ALA A 74 1.27 8.33 2.96
C ALA A 74 2.42 9.11 2.33
N ALA A 75 2.19 10.36 1.91
CA ALA A 75 3.25 11.19 1.36
C ALA A 75 4.35 11.48 2.39
N GLY A 76 3.99 11.81 3.63
CA GLY A 76 4.95 12.07 4.71
C GLY A 76 5.76 10.83 5.11
N GLY A 77 5.12 9.66 5.18
CA GLY A 77 5.79 8.40 5.48
C GLY A 77 6.76 7.98 4.38
N LEU A 78 6.36 8.11 3.10
CA LEU A 78 7.25 7.86 1.96
C LEU A 78 8.39 8.88 1.89
N ALA A 79 8.15 10.15 2.23
CA ALA A 79 9.21 11.14 2.31
C ALA A 79 10.18 10.84 3.46
N ALA A 80 9.66 10.33 4.59
CA ALA A 80 10.48 9.96 5.74
C ALA A 80 11.49 8.86 5.39
N THR A 81 11.11 7.85 4.58
CA THR A 81 12.05 6.76 4.22
C THR A 81 13.30 7.25 3.49
N LEU A 82 13.24 8.40 2.81
CA LEU A 82 14.40 9.00 2.13
C LEU A 82 15.46 9.54 3.11
N VAL A 83 15.11 9.68 4.39
CA VAL A 83 16.02 10.12 5.46
C VAL A 83 16.63 8.92 6.21
N PHE A 84 15.97 7.76 6.16
CA PHE A 84 16.48 6.54 6.77
C PHE A 84 17.52 5.85 5.86
N PRO A 85 18.43 5.04 6.45
CA PRO A 85 19.38 4.25 5.68
C PRO A 85 18.69 3.43 4.60
N ASP A 86 19.32 3.34 3.43
CA ASP A 86 18.87 2.43 2.39
C ASP A 86 19.18 0.98 2.75
N GLN A 87 18.39 0.07 2.17
CA GLN A 87 18.74 -1.33 2.09
C GLN A 87 19.09 -1.64 0.65
N ASP A 88 20.37 -1.88 0.37
CA ASP A 88 20.91 -2.15 -0.96
C ASP A 88 20.49 -1.09 -2.00
N GLY A 89 20.56 0.20 -1.65
CA GLY A 89 20.14 1.29 -2.55
C GLY A 89 18.64 1.64 -2.49
N VAL A 90 17.81 0.89 -1.75
CA VAL A 90 16.36 1.09 -1.68
C VAL A 90 15.90 1.73 -0.36
N HIS A 91 15.37 2.96 -0.45
CA HIS A 91 14.83 3.73 0.68
C HIS A 91 13.34 3.43 0.95
N ARG A 92 13.02 2.21 1.42
CA ARG A 92 11.62 1.77 1.65
C ARG A 92 11.23 1.57 3.12
N TRP A 93 12.21 1.55 4.02
CA TRP A 93 12.01 1.21 5.43
C TRP A 93 12.08 2.43 6.33
N ILE A 94 11.29 2.41 7.40
CA ILE A 94 11.38 3.31 8.55
C ILE A 94 11.77 2.45 9.74
N ASP A 95 12.89 2.79 10.37
CA ASP A 95 13.40 2.09 11.53
C ASP A 95 13.01 2.82 12.82
N ILE A 96 12.23 2.14 13.67
CA ILE A 96 11.79 2.66 14.97
C ILE A 96 12.13 1.62 16.04
N GLY A 97 13.34 1.71 16.59
CA GLY A 97 13.84 0.73 17.56
C GLY A 97 13.92 -0.67 16.92
N PRO A 98 13.23 -1.69 17.47
CA PRO A 98 13.23 -3.04 16.91
C PRO A 98 12.27 -3.22 15.72
N LEU A 99 11.54 -2.17 15.33
CA LEU A 99 10.55 -2.22 14.25
C LEU A 99 11.17 -1.71 12.95
N HIS A 100 11.11 -2.56 11.94
CA HIS A 100 11.41 -2.22 10.54
C HIS A 100 10.09 -2.18 9.79
N VAL A 101 9.64 -0.99 9.40
CA VAL A 101 8.32 -0.79 8.77
C VAL A 101 8.50 -0.37 7.32
N ASN A 102 7.99 -1.17 6.38
CA ASN A 102 7.90 -0.76 5.00
C ASN A 102 6.77 0.27 4.85
N ALA A 103 7.12 1.53 4.62
CA ALA A 103 6.15 2.63 4.63
C ALA A 103 5.14 2.52 3.49
N ALA A 104 5.60 2.12 2.29
CA ALA A 104 4.76 1.97 1.12
C ALA A 104 3.72 0.86 1.32
N ALA A 105 4.17 -0.32 1.75
CA ALA A 105 3.29 -1.47 2.00
C ALA A 105 2.23 -1.18 3.07
N LEU A 106 2.57 -0.39 4.09
CA LEU A 106 1.64 -0.01 5.14
C LEU A 106 0.64 1.08 4.70
N LEU A 107 1.10 2.11 3.99
CA LEU A 107 0.33 3.34 3.79
C LEU A 107 -0.39 3.42 2.44
N LEU A 108 0.16 2.82 1.38
CA LEU A 108 -0.41 2.93 0.04
C LEU A 108 -1.82 2.34 -0.10
N PRO A 109 -2.19 1.19 0.49
CA PRO A 109 -3.55 0.67 0.39
C PRO A 109 -4.60 1.68 0.92
N ALA A 110 -4.29 2.32 2.05
CA ALA A 110 -5.15 3.35 2.64
C ALA A 110 -5.16 4.64 1.81
N ALA A 111 -4.02 5.03 1.23
CA ALA A 111 -3.93 6.17 0.33
C ALA A 111 -4.76 5.99 -0.95
N VAL A 112 -4.74 4.80 -1.55
CA VAL A 112 -5.57 4.48 -2.73
C VAL A 112 -7.06 4.57 -2.39
N ALA A 113 -7.48 4.02 -1.24
CA ALA A 113 -8.86 4.17 -0.78
C ALA A 113 -9.23 5.64 -0.56
N ALA A 114 -8.32 6.44 0.01
CA ALA A 114 -8.52 7.88 0.20
C ALA A 114 -8.60 8.65 -1.14
N LEU A 115 -7.79 8.29 -2.14
CA LEU A 115 -7.86 8.85 -3.50
C LEU A 115 -9.21 8.53 -4.17
N ALA A 116 -9.76 7.34 -3.94
CA ALA A 116 -11.08 6.98 -4.44
C ALA A 116 -12.19 7.85 -3.81
N LEU A 117 -12.09 8.12 -2.50
CA LEU A 117 -13.06 8.94 -1.75
C LEU A 117 -12.99 10.43 -2.12
N VAL A 118 -11.79 10.99 -2.21
CA VAL A 118 -11.57 12.42 -2.58
C VAL A 118 -11.75 12.64 -4.09
N GLY A 119 -11.63 11.58 -4.88
CA GLY A 119 -11.65 11.60 -6.34
C GLY A 119 -10.26 11.88 -6.90
N ILE A 120 -9.69 10.91 -7.61
CA ILE A 120 -8.33 10.98 -8.16
C ILE A 120 -8.14 12.14 -9.15
N ALA A 121 -9.20 12.54 -9.86
CA ALA A 121 -9.18 13.65 -10.81
C ALA A 121 -9.45 15.02 -10.17
N SER A 122 -9.77 15.08 -8.87
CA SER A 122 -9.87 16.35 -8.14
C SER A 122 -8.49 16.99 -7.98
N LYS A 123 -8.43 18.30 -7.73
CA LYS A 123 -7.15 19.00 -7.49
C LYS A 123 -6.35 18.35 -6.36
N THR A 124 -7.01 18.02 -5.24
CA THR A 124 -6.38 17.38 -4.08
C THR A 124 -5.94 15.95 -4.40
N GLY A 125 -6.80 15.15 -5.05
CA GLY A 125 -6.48 13.77 -5.41
C GLY A 125 -5.33 13.68 -6.40
N LEU A 126 -5.31 14.54 -7.42
CA LEU A 126 -4.25 14.59 -8.41
C LEU A 126 -2.92 15.04 -7.79
N ALA A 127 -2.94 16.09 -6.96
CA ALA A 127 -1.74 16.56 -6.27
C ALA A 127 -1.14 15.48 -5.37
N ALA A 128 -1.98 14.78 -4.59
CA ALA A 128 -1.53 13.67 -3.75
C ALA A 128 -1.01 12.49 -4.57
N ALA A 129 -1.69 12.11 -5.65
CA ALA A 129 -1.26 11.01 -6.51
C ALA A 129 0.10 11.30 -7.18
N ILE A 130 0.31 12.53 -7.65
CA ILE A 130 1.58 12.99 -8.21
C ILE A 130 2.67 12.98 -7.14
N ALA A 131 2.40 13.51 -5.94
CA ALA A 131 3.38 13.53 -4.85
C ALA A 131 3.81 12.11 -4.45
N ILE A 132 2.86 11.19 -4.27
CA ILE A 132 3.13 9.79 -3.96
C ILE A 132 3.93 9.12 -5.09
N ALA A 133 3.51 9.28 -6.35
CA ALA A 133 4.22 8.71 -7.50
C ALA A 133 5.66 9.25 -7.62
N ALA A 134 5.88 10.54 -7.37
CA ALA A 134 7.22 11.14 -7.39
C ALA A 134 8.12 10.57 -6.29
N LEU A 135 7.59 10.40 -5.06
CA LEU A 135 8.31 9.79 -3.96
C LEU A 135 8.62 8.31 -4.24
N LEU A 136 7.67 7.56 -4.79
CA LEU A 136 7.88 6.16 -5.19
C LEU A 136 8.83 6.00 -6.38
N LEU A 137 9.02 7.00 -7.23
CA LEU A 137 10.08 6.98 -8.24
C LEU A 137 11.45 7.29 -7.64
N ALA A 138 11.49 8.16 -6.63
CA ALA A 138 12.71 8.46 -5.90
C ALA A 138 13.20 7.25 -5.08
N GLN A 139 12.27 6.46 -4.54
CA GLN A 139 12.55 5.14 -3.96
C GLN A 139 12.71 4.13 -5.11
N PRO A 140 13.86 3.49 -5.33
CA PRO A 140 14.01 2.48 -6.40
C PRO A 140 13.30 1.15 -6.06
N ASP A 141 11.98 1.19 -5.76
CA ASP A 141 11.14 0.02 -5.47
C ASP A 141 10.09 -0.17 -6.57
N ALA A 142 10.40 -1.05 -7.53
CA ALA A 142 9.52 -1.31 -8.67
C ALA A 142 8.17 -1.88 -8.24
N SER A 143 8.16 -2.77 -7.23
CA SER A 143 6.95 -3.46 -6.78
C SER A 143 5.87 -2.48 -6.29
N GLN A 144 6.28 -1.51 -5.47
CA GLN A 144 5.38 -0.52 -4.89
C GLN A 144 4.91 0.48 -5.95
N MET A 145 5.82 0.89 -6.85
CA MET A 145 5.48 1.83 -7.91
C MET A 145 4.50 1.23 -8.91
N ILE A 146 4.70 -0.02 -9.33
CA ILE A 146 3.77 -0.75 -10.22
C ILE A 146 2.42 -0.97 -9.53
N GLY A 147 2.43 -1.41 -8.26
CA GLY A 147 1.20 -1.59 -7.49
C GLY A 147 0.38 -0.30 -7.41
N PHE A 148 1.04 0.83 -7.12
CA PHE A 148 0.39 2.13 -7.09
C PHE A 148 -0.10 2.60 -8.48
N ALA A 149 0.70 2.38 -9.52
CA ALA A 149 0.33 2.72 -10.90
C ALA A 149 -0.92 1.93 -11.37
N LEU A 150 -1.00 0.63 -11.10
CA LEU A 150 -2.17 -0.18 -11.44
C LEU A 150 -3.42 0.28 -10.66
N ALA A 151 -3.29 0.55 -9.36
CA ALA A 151 -4.38 1.03 -8.55
C ALA A 151 -4.92 2.38 -9.05
N THR A 152 -4.04 3.33 -9.36
CA THR A 152 -4.41 4.65 -9.89
C THR A 152 -4.98 4.57 -11.30
N ALA A 153 -4.47 3.66 -12.16
CA ALA A 153 -5.06 3.40 -13.48
C ALA A 153 -6.53 2.96 -13.36
N ILE A 154 -6.84 2.06 -12.43
CA ILE A 154 -8.23 1.62 -12.16
C ILE A 154 -9.10 2.81 -11.73
N LEU A 155 -8.60 3.69 -10.85
CA LEU A 155 -9.34 4.87 -10.42
C LEU A 155 -9.58 5.86 -11.58
N PHE A 156 -8.57 6.12 -12.42
CA PHE A 156 -8.73 6.96 -13.61
C PHE A 156 -9.66 6.33 -14.65
N PHE A 157 -9.66 5.01 -14.78
CA PHE A 157 -10.55 4.29 -15.69
C PHE A 157 -12.04 4.54 -15.39
N ARG A 158 -12.37 4.82 -14.13
CA ARG A 158 -13.73 5.15 -13.66
C ARG A 158 -14.11 6.62 -13.88
N SER A 159 -13.20 7.46 -14.38
CA SER A 159 -13.51 8.87 -14.66
C SER A 159 -14.56 8.99 -15.78
N PRO A 160 -15.57 9.87 -15.63
CA PRO A 160 -16.57 10.09 -16.68
C PRO A 160 -15.98 10.80 -17.90
N THR A 161 -14.87 11.53 -17.73
CA THR A 161 -14.25 12.31 -18.80
C THR A 161 -13.23 11.46 -19.55
N ARG A 162 -13.49 11.18 -20.83
CA ARG A 162 -12.63 10.33 -21.68
C ARG A 162 -11.17 10.79 -21.74
N SER A 163 -10.92 12.10 -21.82
CA SER A 163 -9.56 12.66 -21.87
C SER A 163 -8.81 12.44 -20.55
N VAL A 164 -9.44 12.73 -19.41
CA VAL A 164 -8.88 12.47 -18.07
C VAL A 164 -8.59 10.99 -17.87
N ARG A 165 -9.51 10.12 -18.30
CA ARG A 165 -9.32 8.67 -18.25
C ARG A 165 -8.11 8.24 -19.07
N ALA A 166 -8.04 8.65 -20.34
CA ALA A 166 -6.95 8.27 -21.22
C ALA A 166 -5.60 8.80 -20.71
N ALA A 167 -5.53 10.07 -20.32
CA ALA A 167 -4.31 10.68 -19.79
C ALA A 167 -3.85 10.03 -18.48
N GLY A 168 -4.78 9.76 -17.54
CA GLY A 168 -4.47 9.14 -16.26
C GLY A 168 -3.99 7.71 -16.39
N VAL A 169 -4.65 6.89 -17.24
CA VAL A 169 -4.21 5.52 -17.52
C VAL A 169 -2.85 5.52 -18.22
N ALA A 170 -2.65 6.37 -19.23
CA ALA A 170 -1.37 6.49 -19.93
C ALA A 170 -0.23 6.89 -18.97
N ALA A 171 -0.47 7.88 -18.10
CA ALA A 171 0.50 8.28 -17.09
C ALA A 171 0.86 7.13 -16.14
N ALA A 172 -0.13 6.39 -15.63
CA ALA A 172 0.12 5.21 -14.81
C ALA A 172 0.92 4.13 -15.55
N THR A 173 0.60 3.86 -16.83
CA THR A 173 1.36 2.89 -17.64
C THR A 173 2.81 3.32 -17.83
N VAL A 174 3.06 4.59 -18.14
CA VAL A 174 4.43 5.13 -18.28
C VAL A 174 5.20 4.99 -16.96
N LEU A 175 4.56 5.31 -15.83
CA LEU A 175 5.16 5.18 -14.51
C LEU A 175 5.51 3.73 -14.16
N ALA A 176 4.61 2.78 -14.43
CA ALA A 176 4.85 1.36 -14.24
C ALA A 176 6.01 0.86 -15.12
N ALA A 177 6.05 1.28 -16.39
CA ALA A 177 7.14 0.93 -17.31
C ALA A 177 8.47 1.52 -16.86
N ALA A 178 8.50 2.78 -16.42
CA ALA A 178 9.70 3.44 -15.91
C ALA A 178 10.25 2.72 -14.67
N ALA A 179 9.36 2.29 -13.77
CA ALA A 179 9.74 1.52 -12.60
C ALA A 179 10.29 0.13 -12.97
N TRP A 180 9.64 -0.56 -13.92
CA TRP A 180 10.06 -1.89 -14.39
C TRP A 180 11.43 -1.89 -15.07
N LEU A 181 11.75 -0.84 -15.82
CA LEU A 181 13.01 -0.73 -16.55
C LEU A 181 14.20 -0.40 -15.64
N ARG A 182 13.97 -0.09 -14.36
CA ARG A 182 15.03 0.16 -13.39
C ARG A 182 15.51 -1.17 -12.82
N PRO A 183 16.82 -1.49 -12.88
CA PRO A 183 17.34 -2.72 -12.29
C PRO A 183 16.99 -2.80 -10.81
N ASP A 184 16.44 -3.94 -10.37
CA ASP A 184 16.25 -4.22 -8.94
C ASP A 184 17.62 -4.54 -8.32
N PRO A 185 18.09 -3.75 -7.34
CA PRO A 185 19.38 -4.02 -6.71
C PRO A 185 19.31 -5.18 -5.71
N LEU A 186 18.11 -5.64 -5.31
CA LEU A 186 17.94 -6.66 -4.29
C LEU A 186 18.13 -8.07 -4.88
N GLN A 187 18.88 -8.89 -4.15
CA GLN A 187 19.02 -10.31 -4.49
C GLN A 187 17.77 -11.10 -4.06
N PRO A 188 17.38 -12.13 -4.83
CA PRO A 188 16.36 -13.10 -4.44
C PRO A 188 16.60 -13.67 -3.05
N VAL A 189 15.53 -13.75 -2.26
CA VAL A 189 15.55 -14.36 -0.92
C VAL A 189 14.75 -15.66 -0.98
N ALA A 190 15.42 -16.80 -0.71
CA ALA A 190 14.85 -18.14 -0.90
C ALA A 190 13.55 -18.37 -0.13
N GLU A 191 13.39 -17.77 1.05
CA GLU A 191 12.19 -17.91 1.87
C GLU A 191 10.98 -17.14 1.31
N VAL A 192 11.18 -16.27 0.31
CA VAL A 192 10.14 -15.46 -0.34
C VAL A 192 9.92 -15.89 -1.80
N GLU A 193 10.98 -16.32 -2.50
CA GLU A 193 10.96 -16.58 -3.94
C GLU A 193 11.01 -18.08 -4.32
N GLY A 194 11.28 -18.98 -3.37
CA GLY A 194 11.26 -20.45 -3.56
C GLY A 194 12.61 -21.07 -3.87
#